data_AF-A0A7J5DQG8-F1
#
_entry.id   AF-A0A7J5DQG8-F1
#
_cell.length_a   1.000
_cell.length_b   1.000
_cell.length_c   1.000
_cell.angle_alpha   90.00
_cell.angle_beta   90.00
_cell.angle_gamma   90.00
#
_symmetry.space_group_name_H-M   'P 1'
#
loop_
_entity.id
_entity.type
_entity.pdbx_description
1 polymer ?
#
loop_
_entity_poly.entity_id
_entity_poly.type
_entity_poly.pdbx_seq_one_letter_code
_entity_poly.pdbx_strand_id
1 'polypeptide(L)'
;MPNPSGDTTGLTYSQVQKVEWFRQNLARRGDLTKRQRRDQVADYISRLRGTTTLAERAEQVRIEDERSRHLRRYDSEVRKGRAKPPVVVLAPDCPPRYTLVCIGCDQTIHLHRPERVVPLCVRCKDQREQVKIEQRRRRWDDE
;
A
#
# COMPACT_ATOMS: atom_id res chain seq x y z
N MET A 1 34.60 13.83 -14.29
CA MET A 1 34.52 13.12 -13.00
C MET A 1 33.07 12.74 -12.74
N PRO A 2 32.74 11.46 -12.49
CA PRO A 2 31.36 11.05 -12.26
C PRO A 2 30.87 11.58 -10.90
N ASN A 3 29.73 12.26 -10.89
CA ASN A 3 29.06 12.77 -9.69
C ASN A 3 28.69 11.59 -8.76
N PRO A 4 29.21 11.50 -7.52
CA PRO A 4 29.04 10.34 -6.64
C PRO A 4 27.73 10.38 -5.84
N SER A 5 26.70 11.01 -6.39
CA SER A 5 25.36 11.09 -5.80
C SER A 5 24.57 9.82 -6.13
N GLY A 6 25.09 8.65 -5.71
CA GLY A 6 24.45 7.33 -5.82
C GLY A 6 23.42 7.24 -6.93
N ASP A 7 23.91 7.22 -8.17
CA ASP A 7 23.08 7.20 -9.37
C ASP A 7 22.08 6.04 -9.30
N THR A 8 20.79 6.36 -9.24
CA THR A 8 19.69 5.37 -9.21
C THR A 8 19.17 5.06 -10.61
N THR A 9 19.82 5.55 -11.67
CA THR A 9 19.43 5.28 -13.05
C THR A 9 19.43 3.78 -13.32
N GLY A 10 18.42 3.30 -14.06
CA GLY A 10 18.25 1.87 -14.35
C GLY A 10 17.78 1.02 -13.17
N LEU A 11 17.36 1.63 -12.06
CA LEU A 11 16.58 0.96 -11.02
C LEU A 11 15.09 1.18 -11.28
N THR A 12 14.28 0.14 -11.06
CA THR A 12 12.82 0.27 -11.04
C THR A 12 12.36 1.15 -9.87
N TYR A 13 11.16 1.73 -9.96
CA TYR A 13 10.58 2.54 -8.89
C TYR A 13 10.62 1.86 -7.51
N SER A 14 10.31 0.56 -7.44
CA SER A 14 10.35 -0.20 -6.17
C SER A 14 11.78 -0.34 -5.62
N GLN A 15 12.78 -0.44 -6.48
CA GLN A 15 14.19 -0.49 -6.09
C GLN A 15 14.68 0.89 -5.65
N VAL A 16 14.23 1.97 -6.29
CA VAL A 16 14.51 3.35 -5.84
C VAL A 16 13.99 3.56 -4.43
N GLN A 17 12.75 3.15 -4.14
CA GLN A 17 12.17 3.23 -2.79
C GLN A 17 12.98 2.44 -1.76
N LYS A 18 13.49 1.25 -2.12
CA LYS A 18 14.40 0.48 -1.26
C LYS A 18 15.72 1.21 -0.99
N VAL A 19 16.30 1.86 -2.01
CA VAL A 19 17.52 2.67 -1.87
C VAL A 19 17.27 3.89 -0.97
N GLU A 20 16.13 4.57 -1.12
CA GLU A 20 15.76 5.70 -0.26
C GLU A 20 15.60 5.28 1.20
N TRP A 21 14.87 4.19 1.46
CA TRP A 21 14.74 3.62 2.79
C TRP A 21 16.11 3.24 3.38
N PHE A 22 16.97 2.61 2.58
CA PHE A 22 18.31 2.23 3.00
C PHE A 22 19.19 3.46 3.34
N ARG A 23 19.12 4.53 2.54
CA ARG A 23 19.78 5.81 2.82
C ARG A 23 19.32 6.40 4.14
N GLN A 24 18.01 6.42 4.39
CA GLN A 24 17.43 6.96 5.62
C GLN A 24 17.87 6.15 6.85
N ASN A 25 17.91 4.83 6.75
CA ASN A 25 18.40 3.98 7.85
C ASN A 25 19.88 4.15 8.13
N LEU A 26 20.73 4.27 7.10
CA LEU A 26 22.13 4.58 7.29
C LEU A 26 22.35 5.98 7.86
N ALA A 27 21.51 6.95 7.49
CA ALA A 27 21.58 8.30 8.05
C ALA A 27 21.28 8.31 9.56
N ARG A 28 20.39 7.44 10.03
CA ARG A 28 20.03 7.28 11.45
C ARG A 28 21.10 6.56 12.28
N ARG A 29 21.99 5.78 11.67
CA ARG A 29 23.16 5.19 12.34
C ARG A 29 24.24 6.27 12.50
N GLY A 30 24.42 6.76 13.73
CA GLY A 30 25.37 7.84 14.05
C GLY A 30 26.85 7.45 13.89
N ASP A 31 27.11 6.15 13.79
CA ASP A 31 28.43 5.53 13.91
C ASP A 31 29.21 5.50 12.59
N LEU A 32 28.55 5.90 11.47
CA LEU A 32 29.13 5.85 10.13
C LEU A 32 29.51 7.24 9.62
N THR A 33 30.75 7.36 9.15
CA THR A 33 31.21 8.55 8.44
C THR A 33 30.40 8.77 7.15
N LYS A 34 30.37 10.02 6.65
CA LYS A 34 29.69 10.36 5.39
C LYS A 34 30.21 9.52 4.20
N ARG A 35 31.50 9.17 4.21
CA ARG A 35 32.13 8.32 3.18
C ARG A 35 31.63 6.88 3.25
N GLN A 36 31.67 6.25 4.43
CA GLN A 36 31.17 4.89 4.62
C GLN A 36 29.69 4.74 4.25
N ARG A 37 28.87 5.74 4.58
CA ARG A 37 27.45 5.75 4.16
C ARG A 37 27.29 5.77 2.64
N ARG A 38 28.11 6.56 1.93
CA ARG A 38 28.11 6.58 0.46
C ARG A 38 28.54 5.24 -0.13
N ASP A 39 29.59 4.64 0.40
CA ASP A 39 30.14 3.37 -0.09
C ASP A 39 29.11 2.23 0.09
N GLN A 40 28.43 2.19 1.24
CA GLN A 40 27.36 1.21 1.49
C GLN A 40 26.14 1.42 0.58
N VAL A 41 25.75 2.66 0.30
CA VAL A 41 24.65 2.95 -0.65
C VAL A 41 25.03 2.56 -2.07
N ALA A 42 26.27 2.82 -2.49
CA ALA A 42 26.76 2.46 -3.81
C ALA A 42 26.79 0.93 -4.01
N ASP A 43 27.27 0.19 -3.01
CA ASP A 43 27.25 -1.27 -2.99
C ASP A 43 25.81 -1.81 -3.02
N TYR A 44 24.90 -1.23 -2.22
CA TYR A 44 23.49 -1.61 -2.24
C TYR A 44 22.83 -1.39 -3.61
N ILE A 45 23.10 -0.25 -4.26
CA ILE A 45 22.63 0.03 -5.63
C ILE A 45 23.21 -0.99 -6.62
N SER A 46 24.50 -1.31 -6.52
CA SER A 46 25.17 -2.30 -7.38
C SER A 46 24.51 -3.67 -7.30
N ARG A 47 24.19 -4.14 -6.08
CA ARG A 47 23.48 -5.40 -5.86
C ARG A 47 22.07 -5.39 -6.42
N LEU A 48 21.34 -4.28 -6.26
CA LEU A 48 20.00 -4.13 -6.83
C LEU A 48 20.01 -4.08 -8.36
N ARG A 49 21.07 -3.57 -8.97
CA ARG A 49 21.28 -3.57 -10.43
C ARG A 49 21.62 -4.96 -11.00
N GLY A 50 21.89 -5.97 -10.17
CA GLY A 50 22.29 -7.32 -10.56
C GLY A 50 21.53 -7.91 -11.77
N THR A 51 22.31 -8.55 -12.66
CA THR A 51 21.95 -9.24 -13.93
C THR A 51 21.08 -8.51 -14.94
N THR A 52 20.81 -7.21 -14.81
CA THR A 52 20.11 -6.47 -15.87
C THR A 52 21.10 -5.98 -16.94
N THR A 53 20.97 -6.51 -18.15
CA THR A 53 21.79 -6.09 -19.29
C THR A 53 21.49 -4.63 -19.66
N LEU A 54 22.41 -3.97 -20.37
CA LEU A 54 22.14 -2.62 -20.91
C LEU A 54 20.92 -2.61 -21.83
N ALA A 55 20.69 -3.69 -22.58
CA ALA A 55 19.55 -3.84 -23.46
C ALA A 55 18.22 -3.89 -22.69
N GLU A 56 18.15 -4.68 -21.61
CA GLU A 56 16.95 -4.75 -20.76
C GLU A 56 16.62 -3.40 -20.11
N ARG A 57 17.64 -2.64 -19.72
CA ARG A 57 17.45 -1.29 -19.16
C ARG A 57 16.96 -0.30 -20.20
N ALA A 58 17.51 -0.32 -21.41
CA ALA A 58 17.05 0.52 -22.51
C ALA A 58 15.58 0.21 -22.86
N GLU A 59 15.22 -1.08 -22.86
CA GLU A 59 13.86 -1.53 -23.14
C GLU A 59 12.87 -1.10 -22.04
N GLN A 60 13.25 -1.20 -20.77
CA GLN A 60 12.42 -0.68 -19.66
C GLN A 60 12.15 0.82 -19.80
N VAL A 61 13.18 1.62 -20.11
CA VAL A 61 13.01 3.07 -20.32
C VAL A 61 12.09 3.35 -21.51
N ARG A 62 12.21 2.58 -22.59
CA ARG A 62 11.32 2.68 -23.76
C ARG A 62 9.86 2.43 -23.37
N ILE A 63 9.60 1.36 -22.62
CA ILE A 63 8.26 1.00 -22.12
C ILE A 63 7.69 2.09 -21.20
N GLU A 64 8.51 2.64 -20.31
CA GLU A 64 8.09 3.72 -19.39
C GLU A 64 7.76 5.02 -20.13
N ASP A 65 8.53 5.40 -21.15
CA ASP A 65 8.22 6.55 -22.00
C ASP A 65 6.91 6.34 -22.77
N GLU A 66 6.72 5.15 -23.37
CA GLU A 66 5.49 4.80 -24.08
C GLU A 66 4.27 4.87 -23.16
N ARG A 67 4.37 4.29 -21.97
CA ARG A 67 3.32 4.37 -20.93
C ARG A 67 3.04 5.82 -20.53
N SER A 68 4.07 6.64 -20.38
CA SER A 68 3.94 8.06 -20.02
C SER A 68 3.26 8.87 -21.12
N ARG A 69 3.49 8.54 -22.40
CA ARG A 69 2.76 9.14 -23.53
C ARG A 69 1.27 8.75 -23.51
N HIS A 70 0.97 7.47 -23.28
CA HIS A 70 -0.41 7.00 -23.18
C HIS A 70 -1.18 7.66 -22.02
N LEU A 71 -0.56 7.80 -20.85
CA LEU A 71 -1.17 8.49 -19.71
C LEU A 71 -1.44 9.97 -19.99
N ARG A 72 -0.48 10.68 -20.61
CA ARG A 72 -0.67 12.09 -21.03
C ARG A 72 -1.82 12.23 -22.04
N ARG A 73 -1.92 11.31 -23.00
CA ARG A 73 -3.02 11.28 -23.96
C ARG A 73 -4.35 11.05 -23.25
N TYR A 74 -4.42 10.07 -22.36
CA TYR A 74 -5.62 9.77 -21.58
C TYR A 74 -6.06 10.97 -20.73
N ASP A 75 -5.14 11.61 -20.01
CA ASP A 75 -5.42 12.83 -19.23
C ASP A 75 -5.99 13.96 -20.11
N SER A 76 -5.44 14.16 -21.32
CA SER A 76 -5.98 15.12 -22.29
C SER A 76 -7.42 14.77 -22.70
N GLU A 77 -7.72 13.50 -22.95
CA GLU A 77 -9.07 13.05 -23.29
C GLU A 77 -10.05 13.14 -22.12
N VAL A 78 -9.58 12.95 -20.87
CA VAL A 78 -10.38 13.19 -19.65
C VAL A 78 -10.76 14.66 -19.55
N ARG A 79 -9.80 15.58 -19.70
CA ARG A 79 -10.06 17.03 -19.66
C ARG A 79 -11.02 17.50 -20.77
N LYS A 80 -11.03 16.83 -21.91
CA LYS A 80 -11.96 17.08 -23.02
C LYS A 80 -13.32 16.39 -22.85
N GLY A 81 -13.53 15.63 -21.77
CA GLY A 81 -14.76 14.86 -21.54
C GLY A 81 -14.97 13.68 -22.50
N ARG A 82 -13.92 13.21 -23.17
CA ARG A 82 -13.98 12.14 -24.19
C ARG A 82 -13.44 10.80 -23.69
N ALA A 83 -12.72 10.80 -22.56
CA ALA A 83 -12.19 9.57 -21.99
C ALA A 83 -13.30 8.73 -21.35
N LYS A 84 -13.32 7.44 -21.67
CA LYS A 84 -14.09 6.45 -20.91
C LYS A 84 -13.31 6.08 -19.66
N PRO A 85 -13.92 6.08 -18.45
CA PRO A 85 -13.25 5.59 -17.27
C PRO A 85 -12.87 4.12 -17.47
N PRO A 86 -11.74 3.66 -16.90
CA PRO A 86 -11.37 2.26 -16.96
C PRO A 86 -12.50 1.42 -16.34
N VAL A 87 -12.86 0.34 -17.02
CA VAL A 87 -13.85 -0.61 -16.51
C VAL A 87 -13.20 -1.35 -15.34
N VAL A 88 -13.64 -1.02 -14.12
CA VAL A 88 -13.24 -1.75 -12.92
C VAL A 88 -14.03 -3.06 -12.95
N VAL A 89 -13.38 -4.14 -13.37
CA VAL A 89 -13.90 -5.48 -13.15
C VAL A 89 -13.72 -5.77 -11.67
N LEU A 90 -14.82 -5.74 -10.91
CA LEU A 90 -14.79 -6.17 -9.52
C LEU A 90 -14.36 -7.63 -9.50
N ALA A 91 -13.37 -7.94 -8.66
CA ALA A 91 -13.00 -9.33 -8.42
C ALA A 91 -14.25 -10.09 -7.93
N PRO A 92 -14.41 -11.37 -8.31
CA PRO A 92 -15.53 -12.17 -7.83
C PRO A 92 -15.52 -12.23 -6.31
N ASP A 93 -16.73 -12.27 -5.71
CA ASP A 93 -16.88 -12.36 -4.27
C ASP A 93 -16.11 -13.58 -3.74
N CYS A 94 -15.13 -13.33 -2.88
CA CYS A 94 -14.39 -14.40 -2.23
C CYS A 94 -15.30 -15.06 -1.18
N PRO A 95 -15.33 -16.40 -1.05
CA PRO A 95 -16.11 -17.04 0.00
C PRO A 95 -15.60 -16.64 1.40
N PRO A 96 -16.48 -16.68 2.43
CA PRO A 96 -16.08 -16.43 3.81
C PRO A 96 -15.03 -17.45 4.26
N ARG A 97 -14.02 -16.99 4.99
CA ARG A 97 -12.88 -17.81 5.43
C ARG A 97 -13.06 -18.34 6.85
N TYR A 98 -13.97 -17.73 7.61
CA TYR A 98 -14.18 -18.03 9.02
C TYR A 98 -15.68 -18.11 9.30
N THR A 99 -16.04 -19.03 10.19
CA THR A 99 -17.41 -19.22 10.66
C THR A 99 -17.38 -19.18 12.18
N LEU A 100 -18.20 -18.32 12.77
CA LEU A 100 -18.35 -18.16 14.22
C LEU A 100 -19.82 -18.33 14.61
N VAL A 101 -20.09 -18.54 15.89
CA VAL A 101 -21.43 -18.58 16.45
C VAL A 101 -21.66 -17.30 17.27
N CYS A 102 -22.77 -16.62 17.02
CA CYS A 102 -23.17 -15.45 17.79
C CYS A 102 -23.48 -15.85 19.24
N ILE A 103 -22.78 -15.27 20.21
CA ILE A 103 -23.03 -15.56 21.63
C ILE A 103 -24.39 -15.01 22.11
N GLY A 104 -24.97 -14.05 21.40
CA GLY A 104 -26.24 -13.44 21.79
C GLY A 104 -27.50 -14.17 21.29
N CYS A 105 -27.39 -14.98 20.23
CA CYS A 105 -28.57 -15.60 19.61
C CYS A 105 -28.28 -16.91 18.86
N ASP A 106 -27.10 -17.51 19.07
CA ASP A 106 -26.61 -18.75 18.46
C ASP A 106 -26.60 -18.79 16.91
N GLN A 107 -26.81 -17.65 16.27
CA GLN A 107 -26.80 -17.55 14.82
C GLN A 107 -25.38 -17.67 14.27
N THR A 108 -25.21 -18.44 13.20
CA THR A 108 -23.95 -18.58 12.48
C THR A 108 -23.55 -17.26 11.78
N ILE A 109 -22.30 -16.85 11.95
CA ILE A 109 -21.70 -15.65 11.38
C ILE A 109 -20.59 -16.07 10.43
N HIS A 110 -20.64 -15.58 9.19
CA HIS A 110 -19.61 -15.80 8.18
C HIS A 110 -18.73 -14.55 8.04
N LEU A 111 -17.41 -14.72 8.15
CA LEU A 111 -16.44 -13.62 8.12
C LEU A 111 -15.34 -13.88 7.10
N HIS A 112 -14.89 -12.82 6.42
CA HIS A 112 -13.71 -12.87 5.54
C HIS A 112 -12.40 -12.58 6.28
N ARG A 113 -12.48 -12.08 7.51
CA ARG A 113 -11.33 -11.70 8.36
C ARG A 113 -11.55 -12.22 9.78
N PRO A 114 -10.49 -12.62 10.50
CA PRO A 114 -10.62 -13.01 11.90
C PRO A 114 -10.99 -11.78 12.74
N GLU A 115 -12.18 -11.77 13.35
CA GLU A 115 -12.53 -10.74 14.33
C GLU A 115 -11.82 -11.01 15.66
N ARG A 116 -11.27 -9.96 16.28
CA ARG A 116 -10.60 -10.02 17.59
C ARG A 116 -11.58 -9.84 18.77
N VAL A 117 -12.86 -9.64 18.49
CA VAL A 117 -13.89 -9.23 19.46
C VAL A 117 -14.90 -10.37 19.64
N VAL A 118 -15.62 -10.36 20.77
CA VAL A 118 -16.74 -11.27 21.08
C VAL A 118 -17.66 -11.42 19.85
N PRO A 119 -17.87 -12.63 19.32
CA PRO A 119 -18.67 -12.85 18.13
C PRO A 119 -20.14 -12.54 18.42
N LEU A 120 -20.61 -11.41 17.88
CA LEU A 120 -22.02 -11.01 17.88
C LEU A 120 -22.45 -10.81 16.44
N CYS A 121 -23.61 -11.36 16.07
CA CYS A 121 -24.22 -11.08 14.77
C CYS A 121 -24.59 -9.59 14.70
N VAL A 122 -24.79 -9.08 13.47
CA VAL A 122 -25.12 -7.66 13.24
C VAL A 122 -26.28 -7.20 14.13
N ARG A 123 -27.34 -8.01 14.24
CA ARG A 123 -28.51 -7.69 15.09
C ARG A 123 -28.16 -7.56 16.57
N CYS A 124 -27.44 -8.51 17.15
CA CYS A 124 -27.05 -8.46 18.56
C CYS A 124 -26.04 -7.34 18.84
N LYS A 125 -25.20 -6.99 17.85
CA LYS A 125 -24.29 -5.86 17.93
C LYS A 125 -25.05 -4.54 17.97
N ASP A 126 -26.05 -4.38 17.09
CA ASP A 126 -26.88 -3.18 17.03
C ASP A 126 -27.71 -2.99 18.31
N GLN A 127 -28.33 -4.06 18.83
CA GLN A 127 -29.04 -4.02 20.11
C GLN A 127 -28.14 -3.59 21.26
N ARG A 128 -26.92 -4.11 21.32
CA ARG A 128 -25.96 -3.76 22.36
C ARG A 128 -25.53 -2.29 22.28
N GLU A 129 -25.37 -1.74 21.09
CA GLU A 129 -25.07 -0.31 20.90
C GLU A 129 -26.28 0.56 21.26
N GLN A 130 -27.51 0.16 20.92
CA GLN A 130 -28.72 0.88 21.34
C GLN A 130 -28.85 0.97 22.86
N VAL A 131 -28.62 -0.13 23.59
CA VAL A 131 -28.62 -0.13 25.06
C VAL A 131 -27.57 0.84 25.63
N LYS A 132 -26.37 0.88 25.04
CA LYS A 132 -25.33 1.84 25.47
C LYS A 132 -25.74 3.29 25.22
N ILE A 133 -26.39 3.58 24.10
CA ILE A 133 -26.88 4.93 23.76
C ILE A 133 -27.96 5.35 24.76
N GLU A 134 -28.92 4.47 25.06
CA GLU A 134 -29.99 4.75 26.04
C GLU A 134 -29.44 4.97 27.45
N GLN A 135 -28.48 4.15 27.89
CA GLN A 135 -27.81 4.34 29.19
C GLN A 135 -27.07 5.68 29.28
N ARG A 136 -26.43 6.11 28.19
CA ARG A 136 -25.77 7.43 28.14
C ARG A 136 -26.77 8.58 28.19
N ARG A 137 -27.93 8.44 27.55
CA ARG A 137 -29.00 9.46 27.58
C ARG A 137 -29.57 9.64 28.98
N ARG A 138 -29.95 8.54 29.66
CA ARG A 138 -30.47 8.61 31.04
C ARG A 138 -29.49 9.28 32.00
N ARG A 139 -28.19 8.99 31.86
CA ARG A 139 -27.15 9.61 32.68
C ARG A 139 -27.05 11.13 32.47
N TRP A 140 -27.41 11.64 31.29
CA TRP A 140 -27.42 13.08 30.99
C TRP A 140 -28.70 13.78 31.45
N ASP A 141 -29.81 13.05 31.57
CA ASP A 141 -31.08 13.60 32.04
C ASP A 141 -31.14 13.70 33.59
N ASP A 142 -30.24 12.98 34.29
CA ASP A 142 -30.13 12.95 35.76
C ASP A 142 -29.07 13.94 36.33
N GLU A 143 -28.36 14.71 35.48
CA GLU A 143 -27.39 15.78 35.85
C GLU A 143 -27.99 17.18 35.66
#